data_AF-I1JSP8-F1
#
_entry.id   AF-I1JSP8-F1
#
_cell.length_a   1.000
_cell.length_b   1.000
_cell.length_c   1.000
_cell.angle_alpha   90.00
_cell.angle_beta   90.00
_cell.angle_gamma   90.00
#
_symmetry.space_group_name_H-M   'P 1'
#
loop_
_entity.id
_entity.type
_entity.pdbx_description
1 polymer ?
#
loop_
_entity_poly.entity_id
_entity_poly.type
_entity_poly.pdbx_seq_one_letter_code
_entity_poly.pdbx_strand_id
1 'polypeptide(L)'
;MKSNFAVFVVFSLLLIANLSCARKDLGWYWKNVMKEQPMPQAIKDLVEDSQASAAGKKDRFIRDFDVKPNVILYHTHVVPMKQKHKHKQNPFVKNQD
;
A
#
# COMPACT_ATOMS: atom_id res chain seq x y z
N MET A 1 -2.93 -37.92 -20.53
CA MET A 1 -3.01 -36.74 -19.64
C MET A 1 -4.46 -36.33 -19.56
N LYS A 2 -5.10 -36.35 -18.38
CA LYS A 2 -6.50 -35.92 -18.26
C LYS A 2 -6.56 -34.42 -18.55
N SER A 3 -7.39 -34.00 -19.50
CA SER A 3 -7.50 -32.59 -19.89
C SER A 3 -8.20 -31.80 -18.79
N ASN A 4 -7.44 -31.05 -18.00
CA ASN A 4 -7.98 -30.12 -17.00
C ASN A 4 -8.44 -28.79 -17.63
N PHE A 5 -8.58 -28.73 -18.96
CA PHE A 5 -8.94 -27.52 -19.70
C PHE A 5 -10.27 -26.92 -19.22
N ALA A 6 -11.25 -27.76 -18.89
CA ALA A 6 -12.54 -27.30 -18.37
C ALA A 6 -12.40 -26.50 -17.07
N VAL A 7 -11.48 -26.89 -16.17
CA VAL A 7 -11.23 -26.17 -14.91
C VAL A 7 -10.69 -24.76 -15.18
N PHE A 8 -9.76 -24.62 -16.14
CA PHE A 8 -9.24 -23.31 -16.55
C PHE A 8 -10.31 -22.41 -17.16
N VAL A 9 -11.20 -22.96 -17.99
CA VAL A 9 -12.30 -22.19 -18.61
C VAL A 9 -13.28 -21.71 -17.53
N VAL A 10 -13.68 -22.59 -16.60
CA VAL A 10 -14.57 -22.21 -15.49
C VAL A 10 -13.90 -21.18 -14.59
N PHE A 11 -12.62 -21.35 -14.26
CA PHE A 11 -11.88 -20.39 -13.46
C PHE A 11 -11.75 -19.03 -14.15
N SER A 12 -11.47 -19.01 -15.46
CA SER A 12 -11.42 -17.79 -16.26
C SER A 12 -12.77 -17.07 -16.29
N LEU A 13 -13.87 -17.80 -16.52
CA LEU A 13 -15.22 -17.26 -16.45
C LEU A 13 -15.54 -16.70 -15.05
N LEU A 14 -15.12 -17.39 -13.98
CA LEU A 14 -15.33 -16.94 -12.60
C LEU A 14 -14.55 -15.65 -12.30
N LEU A 15 -13.32 -15.53 -12.82
CA LEU A 15 -12.53 -14.30 -12.71
C LEU A 15 -13.22 -13.15 -13.46
N ILE A 16 -13.68 -13.39 -14.69
CA ILE A 16 -14.31 -12.36 -15.54
C ILE A 16 -15.66 -11.90 -14.96
N ALA A 17 -16.49 -12.86 -14.52
CA ALA A 17 -17.80 -12.57 -13.94
C ALA A 17 -17.71 -11.73 -12.66
N ASN A 18 -16.62 -11.89 -11.90
CA ASN A 18 -16.35 -11.16 -10.67
C ASN A 18 -15.46 -9.93 -10.86
N LEU A 19 -15.29 -9.39 -12.09
CA LEU A 19 -14.83 -8.01 -12.31
C LEU A 19 -15.87 -7.00 -11.80
N SER A 20 -16.22 -7.10 -10.53
CA SER A 20 -16.79 -5.99 -9.79
C SER A 20 -15.73 -4.90 -9.74
N CYS A 21 -16.04 -3.71 -10.25
CA CYS A 21 -15.21 -2.53 -10.00
C CYS A 21 -15.04 -2.41 -8.49
N ALA A 22 -13.79 -2.40 -8.02
CA ALA A 22 -13.40 -2.61 -6.62
C ALA A 22 -13.92 -1.56 -5.61
N ARG A 23 -14.84 -0.68 -6.01
CA ARG A 23 -15.64 0.25 -5.20
C ARG A 23 -16.43 1.15 -6.15
N LYS A 24 -17.59 0.72 -6.65
CA LYS A 24 -18.46 1.61 -7.46
C LYS A 24 -18.89 2.84 -6.67
N ASP A 25 -19.21 2.65 -5.39
CA ASP A 25 -19.65 3.71 -4.48
C ASP A 25 -18.60 3.93 -3.38
N LEU A 26 -17.63 4.78 -3.71
CA LEU A 26 -16.58 5.17 -2.78
C LEU A 26 -17.14 6.03 -1.63
N GLY A 27 -18.26 6.72 -1.84
CA GLY A 27 -18.96 7.51 -0.82
C GLY A 27 -19.57 6.62 0.26
N TRP A 28 -20.29 5.57 -0.13
CA TRP A 28 -20.86 4.59 0.81
C TRP A 28 -19.76 3.81 1.53
N TYR A 29 -18.72 3.39 0.81
CA TYR A 29 -17.56 2.74 1.42
C TYR A 29 -16.92 3.63 2.49
N TRP A 30 -16.67 4.90 2.16
CA TRP A 30 -16.11 5.86 3.11
C TRP A 30 -17.00 5.98 4.34
N LYS A 31 -18.32 6.20 4.15
CA LYS A 31 -19.28 6.34 5.23
C LYS A 31 -19.24 5.12 6.18
N ASN A 32 -19.20 3.91 5.62
CA ASN A 32 -19.19 2.67 6.39
C ASN A 32 -17.87 2.46 7.16
N VAL A 33 -16.71 2.65 6.51
CA VAL A 33 -15.39 2.42 7.12
C VAL A 33 -15.04 3.50 8.15
N MET A 34 -15.41 4.74 7.87
CA MET A 34 -15.06 5.90 8.68
C MET A 34 -16.12 6.23 9.74
N LYS A 35 -17.09 5.32 9.99
CA LYS A 35 -18.15 5.49 10.99
C LYS A 35 -18.88 6.83 10.85
N GLU A 36 -19.33 7.12 9.63
CA GLU A 36 -20.03 8.36 9.27
C GLU A 36 -19.21 9.66 9.40
N GLN A 37 -17.89 9.58 9.65
CA GLN A 37 -17.05 10.76 9.58
C GLN A 37 -17.03 11.35 8.16
N PRO A 38 -17.02 12.69 8.03
CA PRO A 38 -17.03 13.35 6.73
C PRO A 38 -15.76 13.04 5.95
N MET A 39 -15.90 12.94 4.63
CA MET A 39 -14.76 12.78 3.74
C MET A 39 -13.94 14.09 3.68
N PRO A 40 -12.62 14.06 3.85
CA PRO A 40 -11.77 15.23 3.71
C PRO A 40 -11.95 15.88 2.34
N GLN A 41 -12.06 17.21 2.32
CA GLN A 41 -12.27 17.97 1.10
C GLN A 41 -11.17 17.72 0.05
N ALA A 42 -9.93 17.54 0.50
CA ALA A 42 -8.77 17.25 -0.37
C ALA A 42 -8.95 15.99 -1.24
N ILE A 43 -9.70 14.99 -0.78
CA ILE A 43 -9.96 13.76 -1.54
C ILE A 43 -11.38 13.69 -2.08
N LYS A 44 -12.31 14.47 -1.53
CA LYS A 44 -13.71 14.49 -1.96
C LYS A 44 -13.83 14.83 -3.45
N ASP A 45 -13.10 15.84 -3.87
CA ASP A 45 -12.99 16.26 -5.27
C ASP A 45 -12.56 15.10 -6.18
N LEU A 46 -11.59 14.29 -5.73
CA LEU A 46 -11.12 13.13 -6.47
C LEU A 46 -12.18 12.02 -6.60
N VAL A 47 -12.98 11.82 -5.54
CA VAL A 47 -14.05 10.81 -5.52
C VAL A 47 -15.21 11.21 -6.43
N GLU A 48 -15.66 12.45 -6.33
CA GLU A 48 -16.75 12.99 -7.15
C GLU A 48 -16.36 13.03 -8.63
N ASP A 49 -15.12 13.42 -8.92
CA ASP A 49 -14.58 13.42 -10.29
C ASP A 49 -14.51 12.00 -10.87
N SER A 50 -14.16 10.97 -10.08
CA SER A 50 -14.15 9.59 -10.57
C SER A 50 -15.54 9.11 -10.98
N GLN A 51 -16.60 9.52 -10.27
CA GLN A 51 -17.99 9.21 -10.62
C GLN A 51 -18.44 9.98 -11.88
N ALA A 52 -18.05 11.25 -12.00
CA ALA A 52 -18.36 12.08 -13.17
C ALA A 52 -17.51 11.71 -14.41
N SER A 53 -16.30 11.17 -14.24
CA SER A 53 -15.34 10.89 -15.32
C SER A 53 -15.80 9.85 -16.33
N ALA A 54 -16.87 9.10 -16.03
CA ALA A 54 -17.60 8.35 -17.04
C ALA A 54 -18.03 9.25 -18.23
N ALA A 55 -18.15 10.57 -18.03
CA ALA A 55 -18.52 11.56 -19.03
C ALA A 55 -17.34 12.30 -19.70
N GLY A 56 -16.08 11.86 -19.56
CA GLY A 56 -15.02 12.23 -20.50
C GLY A 56 -14.19 13.50 -20.24
N LYS A 57 -14.28 14.13 -19.05
CA LYS A 57 -13.30 15.17 -18.64
C LYS A 57 -12.17 14.51 -17.83
N LYS A 58 -11.00 14.33 -18.47
CA LYS A 58 -9.86 13.58 -17.90
C LYS A 58 -8.73 14.45 -17.32
N ASP A 59 -8.88 15.77 -17.30
CA ASP A 59 -7.70 16.66 -17.28
C ASP A 59 -7.50 17.46 -15.99
N ARG A 60 -8.02 17.01 -14.84
CA ARG A 60 -7.79 17.75 -13.56
C ARG A 60 -6.46 17.42 -12.88
N PHE A 61 -5.87 16.24 -13.12
CA PHE A 61 -4.58 15.94 -12.51
C PHE A 61 -3.49 16.79 -13.16
N ILE A 62 -2.96 17.72 -12.38
CA ILE A 62 -1.76 18.47 -12.76
C ILE A 62 -0.61 17.46 -12.80
N ARG A 63 -0.07 17.23 -14.00
CA ARG A 63 1.08 16.36 -14.25
C ARG A 63 2.35 17.20 -14.42
N ASP A 64 2.47 18.26 -13.62
CA ASP A 64 3.62 19.18 -13.62
C ASP A 64 4.76 18.68 -12.73
N PHE A 65 4.61 17.51 -12.10
CA PHE A 65 5.68 16.85 -11.39
C PHE A 65 6.90 16.66 -12.31
N ASP A 66 8.08 17.02 -11.82
CA ASP A 66 9.32 16.80 -12.53
C ASP A 66 9.53 15.28 -12.69
N VAL A 67 9.33 14.79 -13.93
CA VAL A 67 9.53 13.38 -14.28
C VAL A 67 11.01 13.05 -14.43
N LYS A 68 11.90 14.05 -14.27
CA LYS A 68 13.33 13.83 -14.33
C LYS A 68 13.75 12.83 -13.25
N PRO A 69 14.41 11.73 -13.62
CA PRO A 69 14.91 10.78 -12.64
C PRO A 69 15.92 11.46 -11.75
N ASN A 70 15.61 11.58 -10.46
CA ASN A 70 16.53 12.08 -9.45
C ASN A 70 17.17 10.89 -8.73
N VAL A 71 18.48 10.69 -8.94
CA VAL A 71 19.22 9.61 -8.27
C VAL A 71 19.53 10.06 -6.84
N ILE A 72 18.64 9.72 -5.91
CA ILE A 72 18.84 9.99 -4.48
C ILE A 72 19.80 8.93 -3.93
N LEU A 73 21.08 9.29 -3.77
CA LEU A 73 22.09 8.43 -3.14
C LEU A 73 22.00 8.56 -1.62
N TYR A 74 21.41 7.56 -0.95
CA TYR A 74 21.42 7.48 0.51
C TYR A 74 22.81 7.02 0.99
N HIS A 75 23.55 7.91 1.64
CA HIS A 75 24.80 7.54 2.30
C HIS A 75 24.47 6.87 3.65
N THR A 76 24.73 5.57 3.76
CA THR A 76 24.65 4.89 5.06
C THR A 76 25.84 5.34 5.90
N HIS A 77 25.58 6.08 6.98
CA HIS A 77 26.59 6.35 8.00
C HIS A 77 26.80 5.07 8.83
N VAL A 78 27.82 4.28 8.48
CA VAL A 78 28.30 3.23 9.38
C VAL A 78 28.97 3.89 10.57
N VAL A 79 28.28 3.91 11.71
CA VAL A 79 28.86 4.35 12.97
C VAL A 79 29.92 3.32 13.37
N PRO A 80 31.20 3.70 13.49
CA PRO A 80 32.23 2.75 13.91
C PRO A 80 31.90 2.25 15.32
N MET A 81 31.60 0.96 15.42
CA MET A 81 31.41 0.30 16.71
C MET A 81 32.73 0.35 17.48
N LYS A 82 32.78 1.16 18.54
CA LYS A 82 33.86 1.08 19.52
C LYS A 82 33.81 -0.30 20.15
N GLN A 83 34.73 -1.18 19.75
CA GLN A 83 34.92 -2.50 20.35
C GLN A 83 35.28 -2.33 21.82
N LYS A 84 34.28 -2.30 22.71
CA LYS A 84 34.51 -2.37 24.14
C LYS A 84 34.88 -3.80 24.49
N HIS A 85 36.18 -4.11 24.37
CA HIS A 85 36.79 -5.26 25.05
C HIS A 85 36.70 -5.04 26.56
N LYS A 86 35.54 -5.26 27.17
CA LYS A 86 35.39 -5.35 28.62
C LYS A 86 35.20 -6.82 28.98
N HIS A 87 36.36 -7.40 29.29
CA HIS A 87 36.62 -8.64 30.00
C HIS A 87 35.42 -9.17 30.80
N LYS A 88 34.96 -10.38 30.45
CA LYS A 88 33.93 -11.15 31.15
C LYS A 88 34.36 -11.41 32.60
N GLN A 89 33.81 -10.66 33.55
CA GLN A 89 33.72 -11.15 34.92
C GLN A 89 32.32 -11.74 35.09
N ASN A 90 32.26 -13.07 35.18
CA ASN A 90 31.05 -13.85 35.27
C ASN A 90 30.50 -13.71 36.70
N PRO A 91 29.34 -13.06 36.95
CA PRO A 91 28.85 -12.83 38.31
C PRO A 91 28.29 -14.07 39.01
N PHE A 92 28.31 -15.25 38.36
CA PHE A 92 27.85 -16.52 38.93
C PHE A 92 28.63 -16.98 40.19
N VAL A 93 29.64 -16.20 40.60
CA VAL A 93 30.42 -16.38 41.82
C VAL A 93 29.71 -15.84 43.07
N LYS A 94 28.57 -15.13 42.98
CA LYS A 94 27.81 -14.75 44.19
C LYS A 94 26.69 -15.74 44.52
N ASN A 95 27.03 -17.03 44.59
CA ASN A 95 26.24 -18.04 45.28
C ASN A 95 27.00 -18.42 46.55
N GLN A 96 26.28 -18.74 47.64
CA GLN A 96 26.75 -19.10 49.00
C GLN A 96 26.82 -17.93 50.00
N ASP A 97 25.69 -17.62 50.63
CA ASP A 97 25.47 -17.64 52.10
C ASP A 97 24.10 -17.03 52.45
#